data_AF-A0A2P7QKI6-F1
#
_entry.id   AF-A0A2P7QKI6-F1
#
_cell.length_a   1.000
_cell.length_b   1.000
_cell.length_c   1.000
_cell.angle_alpha   90.00
_cell.angle_beta   90.00
_cell.angle_gamma   90.00
#
_symmetry.space_group_name_H-M   'P 1'
#
loop_
_entity.id
_entity.type
_entity.pdbx_description
1 polymer ?
#
loop_
_entity_poly.entity_id
_entity_poly.type
_entity_poly.pdbx_seq_one_letter_code
_entity_poly.pdbx_strand_id
1 'polypeptide(L)'
;MHRIRFAGAIALMLAMLPIGTASMAARPLAVGYIPVFKRLERSIAKADFADYTHLNLAFVNPDKGGRILDGAGFACAQDGARGMLQADSVRSVAAKAHAAGSKLLISLGGGGIPACSGDWSALLQPGTRGPLVKALVDAVDRHGLDGIDVDIEGALLTKIDKEGNFTPFIAALSEALKRRGKLLTCATASYEGGMVPVSSIPYFDIVGVMSYDAIGTTWGKAGDEHSTVEQARKDVQLWLDRGVAKEKLALGLPFYGYGYGDYTPNHPFRDIRQKFGAAALLTDVIGSRCAGCSYITFNGPPTLAEKGRLAGSRAGGIMVWEISQDSDDHLLIRTVNKAVRDAAE
;
A
#
# COMPACT_ATOMS: atom_id res chain seq x y z
N MET A 1 -64.07 -57.95 -30.65
CA MET A 1 -62.79 -58.27 -30.00
C MET A 1 -61.95 -56.99 -29.90
N HIS A 2 -61.96 -56.34 -28.73
CA HIS A 2 -61.23 -55.10 -28.48
C HIS A 2 -59.72 -55.36 -28.36
N ARG A 3 -58.90 -54.58 -29.07
CA ARG A 3 -57.45 -54.48 -28.82
C ARG A 3 -57.14 -53.05 -28.37
N ILE A 4 -56.83 -52.91 -27.09
CA ILE A 4 -56.30 -51.69 -26.47
C ILE A 4 -54.80 -51.65 -26.77
N ARG A 5 -54.31 -50.54 -27.36
CA ARG A 5 -52.89 -50.25 -27.52
C ARG A 5 -52.47 -49.32 -26.38
N PHE A 6 -51.61 -49.81 -25.48
CA PHE A 6 -50.89 -48.97 -24.52
C PHE A 6 -49.70 -48.30 -25.21
N ALA A 7 -49.69 -46.98 -25.25
CA ALA A 7 -48.50 -46.19 -25.58
C ALA A 7 -47.78 -45.86 -24.25
N GLY A 8 -46.60 -46.45 -24.05
CA GLY A 8 -45.73 -46.13 -22.92
C GLY A 8 -45.01 -44.81 -23.17
N ALA A 9 -45.27 -43.80 -22.34
CA ALA A 9 -44.49 -42.57 -22.31
C ALA A 9 -43.21 -42.81 -21.51
N ILE A 10 -42.05 -42.70 -22.17
CA ILE A 10 -40.73 -42.69 -21.52
C ILE A 10 -40.50 -41.27 -20.99
N ALA A 11 -40.61 -41.09 -19.67
CA ALA A 11 -40.23 -39.85 -19.01
C ALA A 11 -38.71 -39.80 -18.85
N LEU A 12 -38.04 -38.93 -19.62
CA LEU A 12 -36.62 -38.65 -19.50
C LEU A 12 -36.41 -37.70 -18.31
N MET A 13 -36.07 -38.24 -17.14
CA MET A 13 -35.64 -37.44 -15.98
C MET A 13 -34.23 -36.88 -16.25
N LEU A 14 -34.15 -35.60 -16.62
CA LEU A 14 -32.89 -34.85 -16.60
C LEU A 14 -32.49 -34.62 -15.14
N ALA A 15 -31.48 -35.35 -14.65
CA ALA A 15 -30.82 -35.03 -13.40
C ALA A 15 -30.00 -33.74 -13.58
N MET A 16 -30.49 -32.62 -13.05
CA MET A 16 -29.70 -31.40 -12.93
C MET A 16 -28.67 -31.60 -11.81
N LEU A 17 -27.41 -31.81 -12.21
CA LEU A 17 -26.28 -31.73 -11.30
C LEU A 17 -26.14 -30.27 -10.82
N PRO A 18 -25.99 -30.02 -9.51
CA PRO A 18 -25.74 -28.67 -9.02
C PRO A 18 -24.36 -28.24 -9.51
N ILE A 19 -24.32 -27.16 -10.29
CA ILE A 19 -23.08 -26.46 -10.62
C ILE A 19 -22.58 -25.86 -9.32
N GLY A 20 -21.65 -26.54 -8.66
CA GLY A 20 -20.93 -25.98 -7.53
C GLY A 20 -20.22 -24.71 -7.98
N THR A 21 -20.63 -23.56 -7.45
CA THR A 21 -19.83 -22.35 -7.54
C THR A 21 -18.55 -22.63 -6.76
N ALA A 22 -17.46 -22.92 -7.48
CA ALA A 22 -16.14 -22.90 -6.88
C ALA A 22 -15.97 -21.50 -6.27
N SER A 23 -15.98 -21.42 -4.94
CA SER A 23 -15.59 -20.22 -4.22
C SER A 23 -14.15 -19.92 -4.65
N MET A 24 -13.97 -18.93 -5.51
CA MET A 24 -12.63 -18.45 -5.84
C MET A 24 -12.04 -17.95 -4.53
N ALA A 25 -11.06 -18.67 -3.97
CA ALA A 25 -10.42 -18.29 -2.73
C ALA A 25 -10.02 -16.81 -2.82
N ALA A 26 -10.42 -16.02 -1.82
CA ALA A 26 -10.15 -14.59 -1.82
C ALA A 26 -8.63 -14.38 -1.91
N ARG A 27 -8.20 -13.57 -2.89
CA ARG A 27 -6.79 -13.24 -3.07
C ARG A 27 -6.28 -12.54 -1.79
N PRO A 28 -5.13 -12.96 -1.22
CA PRO A 28 -4.52 -12.22 -0.12
C PRO A 28 -4.27 -10.76 -0.49
N LEU A 29 -4.26 -9.89 0.52
CA LEU A 29 -4.03 -8.47 0.35
C LEU A 29 -2.62 -8.20 -0.23
N ALA A 30 -2.55 -7.39 -1.28
CA ALA A 30 -1.30 -6.91 -1.85
C ALA A 30 -1.48 -5.43 -2.21
N VAL A 31 -0.98 -4.54 -1.36
CA VAL A 31 -1.03 -3.08 -1.53
C VAL A 31 0.28 -2.60 -2.15
N GLY A 32 0.22 -1.88 -3.27
CA GLY A 32 1.40 -1.30 -3.92
C GLY A 32 1.35 0.22 -3.98
N TYR A 33 2.41 0.90 -3.57
CA TYR A 33 2.53 2.36 -3.74
C TYR A 33 3.08 2.73 -5.11
N ILE A 34 2.46 3.71 -5.77
CA ILE A 34 2.88 4.30 -7.05
C ILE A 34 3.42 5.70 -6.75
N PRO A 35 4.73 5.95 -6.85
CA PRO A 35 5.31 7.26 -6.56
C PRO A 35 5.06 8.23 -7.73
N VAL A 36 3.98 8.99 -7.69
CA VAL A 36 3.63 9.97 -8.74
C VAL A 36 4.70 11.06 -8.86
N PHE A 37 5.37 11.40 -7.75
CA PHE A 37 6.49 12.35 -7.71
C PHE A 37 7.73 11.89 -8.49
N LYS A 38 7.82 10.61 -8.87
CA LYS A 38 8.86 10.07 -9.78
C LYS A 38 8.46 10.08 -11.26
N ARG A 39 7.38 10.80 -11.61
CA ARG A 39 6.63 10.77 -12.87
C ARG A 39 5.76 9.52 -12.99
N LEU A 40 4.44 9.71 -12.91
CA LEU A 40 3.43 8.65 -12.89
C LEU A 40 3.64 7.61 -14.00
N GLU A 41 3.78 8.06 -15.25
CA GLU A 41 4.01 7.19 -16.40
C GLU A 41 5.21 6.26 -16.20
N ARG A 42 6.33 6.79 -15.68
CA ARG A 42 7.54 6.00 -15.42
C ARG A 42 7.32 5.01 -14.28
N SER A 43 6.61 5.45 -13.24
CA SER A 43 6.31 4.64 -12.05
C SER A 43 5.45 3.42 -12.36
N ILE A 44 4.65 3.47 -13.41
CA ILE A 44 3.76 2.35 -13.81
C ILE A 44 4.18 1.65 -15.11
N ALA A 45 5.24 2.12 -15.79
CA ALA A 45 5.62 1.66 -17.12
C ALA A 45 5.86 0.15 -17.20
N LYS A 46 6.39 -0.42 -16.12
CA LYS A 46 6.69 -1.85 -16.00
C LYS A 46 5.77 -2.58 -15.03
N ALA A 47 4.82 -1.91 -14.38
CA ALA A 47 3.99 -2.55 -13.36
C ALA A 47 2.90 -3.43 -14.00
N ASP A 48 2.78 -4.67 -13.53
CA ASP A 48 1.61 -5.51 -13.73
C ASP A 48 0.64 -5.29 -12.57
N PHE A 49 -0.49 -4.63 -12.86
CA PHE A 49 -1.47 -4.31 -11.83
C PHE A 49 -2.16 -5.58 -11.31
N ALA A 50 -2.20 -6.66 -12.09
CA ALA A 50 -2.80 -7.91 -11.64
C ALA A 50 -2.05 -8.54 -10.47
N ASP A 51 -0.80 -8.17 -10.19
CA ASP A 51 -0.05 -8.60 -9.01
C ASP A 51 -0.49 -7.89 -7.71
N TYR A 52 -1.33 -6.85 -7.79
CA TYR A 52 -1.79 -6.06 -6.65
C TYR A 52 -3.31 -6.09 -6.52
N THR A 53 -3.81 -6.13 -5.28
CA THR A 53 -5.26 -5.96 -5.01
C THR A 53 -5.62 -4.50 -4.82
N HIS A 54 -4.68 -3.69 -4.31
CA HIS A 54 -4.86 -2.26 -4.10
C HIS A 54 -3.60 -1.51 -4.54
N LEU A 55 -3.78 -0.35 -5.16
CA LEU A 55 -2.71 0.55 -5.58
C LEU A 55 -2.95 1.93 -4.98
N ASN A 56 -1.90 2.55 -4.44
CA ASN A 56 -1.95 3.85 -3.79
C ASN A 56 -1.12 4.87 -4.58
N LEU A 57 -1.74 5.93 -5.10
CA LEU A 57 -1.03 7.05 -5.75
C LEU A 57 -0.36 7.93 -4.68
N ALA A 58 0.94 7.75 -4.49
CA ALA A 58 1.78 8.48 -3.54
C ALA A 58 2.49 9.67 -4.19
N PHE A 59 2.21 10.93 -3.84
CA PHE A 59 1.24 11.37 -2.84
C PHE A 59 0.42 12.56 -3.35
N VAL A 60 -0.78 12.69 -2.78
CA VAL A 60 -1.68 13.82 -2.96
C VAL A 60 -1.75 14.58 -1.64
N ASN A 61 -1.55 15.90 -1.68
CA ASN A 61 -1.70 16.76 -0.52
C ASN A 61 -2.70 17.89 -0.83
N PRO A 62 -3.38 18.44 0.19
CA PRO A 62 -4.12 19.68 0.03
C PRO A 62 -3.16 20.83 -0.22
N ASP A 63 -3.55 21.83 -1.02
CA ASP A 63 -2.79 23.07 -1.09
C ASP A 63 -2.96 23.94 0.18
N LYS A 64 -2.31 25.10 0.20
CA LYS A 64 -2.40 26.06 1.32
C LYS A 64 -3.82 26.53 1.66
N GLY A 65 -4.77 26.41 0.72
CA GLY A 65 -6.18 26.71 0.92
C GLY A 65 -7.05 25.50 1.27
N GLY A 66 -6.45 24.31 1.43
CA GLY A 66 -7.19 23.07 1.69
C GLY A 66 -7.80 22.43 0.42
N ARG A 67 -7.47 22.92 -0.78
CA ARG A 67 -7.99 22.35 -2.03
C ARG A 67 -7.22 21.10 -2.40
N ILE A 68 -7.93 20.07 -2.85
CA ILE A 68 -7.33 18.83 -3.39
C ILE A 68 -7.18 18.91 -4.91
N LEU A 69 -8.14 19.56 -5.58
CA LEU A 69 -8.18 19.73 -7.03
C LEU A 69 -8.01 21.20 -7.40
N ASP A 70 -7.35 21.45 -8.53
CA ASP A 70 -7.20 22.76 -9.13
C ASP A 70 -7.38 22.67 -10.66
N GLY A 71 -8.50 23.21 -11.15
CA GLY A 71 -8.88 23.09 -12.56
C GLY A 71 -8.97 21.63 -13.04
N ALA A 72 -8.13 21.29 -14.02
CA ALA A 72 -8.06 19.95 -14.61
C ALA A 72 -7.09 18.99 -13.88
N GLY A 73 -6.44 19.42 -12.79
CA GLY A 73 -5.45 18.64 -12.07
C GLY A 73 -5.61 18.66 -10.56
N PHE A 74 -4.60 18.14 -9.88
CA PHE A 74 -4.47 18.16 -8.43
C PHE A 74 -3.75 19.42 -7.98
N ALA A 75 -4.17 19.97 -6.84
CA ALA A 75 -3.63 21.23 -6.33
C ALA A 75 -2.20 21.07 -5.79
N CYS A 76 -1.89 19.92 -5.17
CA CYS A 76 -0.55 19.60 -4.69
C CYS A 76 -0.26 18.09 -4.81
N ALA A 77 0.12 17.67 -6.01
CA ALA A 77 0.63 16.33 -6.29
C ALA A 77 1.58 16.44 -7.50
N GLN A 78 2.89 16.41 -7.27
CA GLN A 78 3.86 16.58 -8.37
C GLN A 78 3.93 15.33 -9.25
N ASP A 79 3.88 15.49 -10.57
CA ASP A 79 4.14 14.45 -11.58
C ASP A 79 5.58 14.55 -12.09
N GLY A 80 6.53 14.32 -11.18
CA GLY A 80 7.94 14.63 -11.40
C GLY A 80 8.14 16.08 -11.82
N ALA A 81 8.95 16.31 -12.86
CA ALA A 81 9.21 17.64 -13.38
C ALA A 81 8.12 18.19 -14.34
N ARG A 82 7.01 17.45 -14.58
CA ARG A 82 5.95 17.84 -15.53
C ARG A 82 4.93 18.83 -14.97
N GLY A 83 5.05 19.19 -13.69
CA GLY A 83 4.09 20.00 -12.97
C GLY A 83 3.17 19.16 -12.10
N MET A 84 1.93 19.61 -11.89
CA MET A 84 0.96 18.89 -11.07
C MET A 84 0.29 17.74 -11.84
N LEU A 85 -0.04 16.69 -11.10
CA LEU A 85 -0.74 15.51 -11.58
C LEU A 85 -2.09 15.91 -12.20
N GLN A 86 -2.36 15.39 -13.39
CA GLN A 86 -3.57 15.71 -14.15
C GLN A 86 -4.67 14.69 -13.90
N ALA A 87 -5.92 15.15 -13.89
CA ALA A 87 -7.10 14.33 -13.67
C ALA A 87 -7.25 13.19 -14.69
N ASP A 88 -6.97 13.46 -15.97
CA ASP A 88 -7.05 12.46 -17.04
C ASP A 88 -6.05 11.32 -16.84
N SER A 89 -4.83 11.64 -16.40
CA SER A 89 -3.82 10.64 -16.07
C SER A 89 -4.31 9.73 -14.95
N VAL A 90 -4.92 10.29 -13.89
CA VAL A 90 -5.47 9.50 -12.78
C VAL A 90 -6.63 8.61 -13.24
N ARG A 91 -7.56 9.14 -14.04
CA ARG A 91 -8.67 8.34 -14.59
C ARG A 91 -8.19 7.18 -15.46
N SER A 92 -7.15 7.41 -16.28
CA SER A 92 -6.53 6.36 -17.10
C SER A 92 -5.92 5.24 -16.24
N VAL A 93 -5.23 5.61 -15.15
CA VAL A 93 -4.66 4.63 -14.21
C VAL A 93 -5.76 3.89 -13.44
N ALA A 94 -6.84 4.57 -13.04
CA ALA A 94 -7.99 3.94 -12.39
C ALA A 94 -8.60 2.88 -13.31
N ALA A 95 -8.85 3.22 -14.57
CA ALA A 95 -9.35 2.27 -15.57
C ALA A 95 -8.41 1.07 -15.76
N LYS A 96 -7.09 1.29 -15.80
CA LYS A 96 -6.08 0.21 -15.88
C LYS A 96 -6.12 -0.68 -14.63
N ALA A 97 -6.25 -0.11 -13.43
CA ALA A 97 -6.35 -0.86 -12.17
C ALA A 97 -7.62 -1.72 -12.14
N HIS A 98 -8.76 -1.13 -12.46
CA HIS A 98 -10.04 -1.85 -12.49
C HIS A 98 -10.05 -2.98 -13.52
N ALA A 99 -9.47 -2.77 -14.70
CA ALA A 99 -9.34 -3.81 -15.72
C ALA A 99 -8.46 -4.99 -15.26
N ALA A 100 -7.51 -4.77 -14.34
CA ALA A 100 -6.68 -5.80 -13.73
C ALA A 100 -7.31 -6.44 -12.47
N GLY A 101 -8.50 -5.99 -12.05
CA GLY A 101 -9.16 -6.42 -10.82
C GLY A 101 -8.58 -5.80 -9.54
N SER A 102 -7.83 -4.71 -9.67
CA SER A 102 -7.23 -3.95 -8.56
C SER A 102 -8.05 -2.71 -8.26
N LYS A 103 -7.95 -2.22 -7.02
CA LYS A 103 -8.50 -0.94 -6.58
C LYS A 103 -7.44 0.16 -6.67
N LEU A 104 -7.83 1.39 -6.97
CA LEU A 104 -6.94 2.55 -6.98
C LEU A 104 -7.37 3.59 -5.94
N LEU A 105 -6.46 3.93 -5.03
CA LEU A 105 -6.64 4.96 -4.01
C LEU A 105 -5.63 6.10 -4.25
N ILE A 106 -5.92 7.27 -3.69
CA ILE A 106 -4.90 8.32 -3.48
C ILE A 106 -4.32 8.17 -2.06
N SER A 107 -3.01 8.32 -1.92
CA SER A 107 -2.37 8.35 -0.60
C SER A 107 -2.02 9.77 -0.21
N LEU A 108 -2.42 10.15 1.01
CA LEU A 108 -2.29 11.49 1.56
C LEU A 108 -1.06 11.63 2.44
N GLY A 109 -0.40 12.78 2.40
CA GLY A 109 0.78 13.05 3.23
C GLY A 109 2.06 12.52 2.58
N GLY A 110 2.62 11.47 3.16
CA GLY A 110 3.92 10.86 2.92
C GLY A 110 4.98 11.30 3.95
N GLY A 111 6.06 10.53 4.04
CA GLY A 111 7.19 10.80 4.95
C GLY A 111 7.88 12.16 4.76
N GLY A 112 7.67 12.79 3.59
CA GLY A 112 8.01 14.19 3.35
C GLY A 112 6.82 14.97 2.81
N ILE A 113 6.40 16.02 3.53
CA ILE A 113 5.32 16.90 3.09
C ILE A 113 5.83 17.88 2.02
N PRO A 114 5.24 17.90 0.81
CA PRO A 114 5.72 18.75 -0.28
C PRO A 114 5.46 20.24 0.02
N ALA A 115 6.30 21.12 -0.52
CA ALA A 115 6.23 22.57 -0.27
C ALA A 115 4.91 23.24 -0.74
N CYS A 116 4.19 22.62 -1.69
CA CYS A 116 2.87 23.09 -2.10
C CYS A 116 1.77 22.78 -1.09
N SER A 117 2.03 21.91 -0.10
CA SER A 117 1.04 21.45 0.85
C SER A 117 0.56 22.57 1.76
N GLY A 118 -0.71 22.51 2.16
CA GLY A 118 -1.21 23.23 3.31
C GLY A 118 -0.75 22.61 4.62
N ASP A 119 -0.96 23.35 5.71
CA ASP A 119 -0.69 22.87 7.07
C ASP A 119 -1.76 21.87 7.50
N TRP A 120 -1.40 20.59 7.49
CA TRP A 120 -2.26 19.50 7.96
C TRP A 120 -2.80 19.73 9.38
N SER A 121 -1.99 20.25 10.31
CA SER A 121 -2.42 20.51 11.70
C SER A 121 -3.58 21.51 11.73
N ALA A 122 -3.52 22.54 10.89
CA ALA A 122 -4.56 23.55 10.79
C ALA A 122 -5.80 23.03 10.03
N LEU A 123 -5.60 22.21 8.99
CA LEU A 123 -6.68 21.70 8.15
C LEU A 123 -7.51 20.60 8.82
N LEU A 124 -6.99 19.92 9.84
CA LEU A 124 -7.72 18.87 10.57
C LEU A 124 -8.51 19.39 11.78
N GLN A 125 -8.46 20.69 12.08
CA GLN A 125 -9.21 21.34 13.17
C GLN A 125 -10.72 21.30 12.92
N PRO A 126 -11.59 21.39 13.95
CA PRO A 126 -13.04 21.30 13.80
C PRO A 126 -13.65 22.24 12.74
N GLY A 127 -13.13 23.46 12.60
CA GLY A 127 -13.66 24.44 11.63
C GLY A 127 -13.27 24.20 10.17
N THR A 128 -12.18 23.46 9.91
CA THR A 128 -11.59 23.25 8.58
C THR A 128 -11.72 21.80 8.10
N ARG A 129 -11.90 20.85 9.02
CA ARG A 129 -12.02 19.41 8.75
C ARG A 129 -13.17 19.07 7.79
N GLY A 130 -14.36 19.64 8.01
CA GLY A 130 -15.53 19.36 7.17
C GLY A 130 -15.30 19.71 5.70
N PRO A 131 -14.88 20.95 5.39
CA PRO A 131 -14.48 21.34 4.04
C PRO A 131 -13.39 20.45 3.42
N LEU A 132 -12.35 20.08 4.18
CA LEU A 132 -11.30 19.20 3.69
C LEU A 132 -11.83 17.79 3.35
N VAL A 133 -12.60 17.18 4.26
CA VAL A 133 -13.23 15.87 4.03
C VAL A 133 -14.09 15.89 2.78
N LYS A 134 -14.87 16.96 2.57
CA LYS A 134 -15.65 17.14 1.35
C LYS A 134 -14.75 17.20 0.11
N ALA A 135 -13.68 17.99 0.13
CA ALA A 135 -12.77 18.13 -1.01
C ALA A 135 -12.07 16.81 -1.37
N LEU A 136 -11.67 16.03 -0.36
CA LEU A 136 -11.08 14.69 -0.54
C LEU A 136 -12.07 13.71 -1.18
N VAL A 137 -13.29 13.66 -0.68
CA VAL A 137 -14.35 12.80 -1.22
C VAL A 137 -14.75 13.21 -2.64
N ASP A 138 -14.84 14.51 -2.91
CA ASP A 138 -15.10 15.02 -4.26
C ASP A 138 -14.01 14.56 -5.25
N ALA A 139 -12.73 14.50 -4.82
CA ALA A 139 -11.65 13.98 -5.65
C ALA A 139 -11.79 12.47 -5.92
N VAL A 140 -12.19 11.69 -4.91
CA VAL A 140 -12.47 10.25 -5.08
C VAL A 140 -13.56 10.03 -6.13
N ASP A 141 -14.68 10.74 -6.01
CA ASP A 141 -15.83 10.58 -6.89
C ASP A 141 -15.51 11.03 -8.34
N ARG A 142 -14.81 12.17 -8.51
CA ARG A 142 -14.50 12.74 -9.85
C ARG A 142 -13.50 11.93 -10.68
N HIS A 143 -12.68 11.12 -10.03
CA HIS A 143 -11.61 10.37 -10.70
C HIS A 143 -11.85 8.86 -10.70
N GLY A 144 -13.01 8.41 -10.21
CA GLY A 144 -13.35 6.99 -10.18
C GLY A 144 -12.44 6.20 -9.24
N LEU A 145 -11.93 6.83 -8.19
CA LEU A 145 -11.06 6.17 -7.20
C LEU A 145 -11.89 5.29 -6.26
N ASP A 146 -11.25 4.30 -5.67
CA ASP A 146 -11.87 3.34 -4.76
C ASP A 146 -11.75 3.74 -3.30
N GLY A 147 -10.96 4.76 -2.99
CA GLY A 147 -10.74 5.19 -1.62
C GLY A 147 -9.57 6.12 -1.42
N ILE A 148 -9.20 6.28 -0.16
CA ILE A 148 -8.12 7.14 0.31
C ILE A 148 -7.25 6.35 1.28
N ASP A 149 -5.95 6.51 1.13
CA ASP A 149 -4.94 6.06 2.07
C ASP A 149 -4.39 7.27 2.84
N VAL A 150 -4.21 7.17 4.16
CA VAL A 150 -3.66 8.24 5.00
C VAL A 150 -2.28 7.84 5.49
N ASP A 151 -1.26 8.57 5.05
CA ASP A 151 0.15 8.34 5.38
C ASP A 151 0.77 9.62 5.98
N ILE A 152 0.17 10.10 7.07
CA ILE A 152 0.73 11.24 7.83
C ILE A 152 1.68 10.65 8.87
N GLU A 153 2.95 11.02 8.79
CA GLU A 153 4.02 10.35 9.52
C GLU A 153 4.71 11.22 10.59
N GLY A 154 5.46 10.55 11.47
CA GLY A 154 6.44 11.15 12.36
C GLY A 154 5.93 12.31 13.21
N ALA A 155 6.75 13.36 13.32
CA ALA A 155 6.46 14.51 14.19
C ALA A 155 5.15 15.23 13.82
N LEU A 156 4.76 15.21 12.54
CA LEU A 156 3.49 15.79 12.10
C LEU A 156 2.31 15.00 12.65
N LEU A 157 2.33 13.66 12.51
CA LEU A 157 1.32 12.79 13.10
C LEU A 157 1.25 12.99 14.62
N THR A 158 2.40 12.95 15.30
CA THR A 158 2.47 13.15 16.76
C THR A 158 1.81 14.45 17.17
N LYS A 159 2.07 15.54 16.45
CA LYS A 159 1.50 16.86 16.73
C LYS A 159 -0.02 16.83 16.58
N ILE A 160 -0.52 16.35 15.45
CA ILE A 160 -1.96 16.30 15.15
C ILE A 160 -2.72 15.43 16.17
N ASP A 161 -2.12 14.29 16.58
CA ASP A 161 -2.69 13.42 17.59
C ASP A 161 -2.74 14.09 18.97
N LYS A 162 -1.64 14.73 19.40
CA LYS A 162 -1.60 15.51 20.66
C LYS A 162 -2.61 16.66 20.69
N GLU A 163 -2.88 17.27 19.54
CA GLU A 163 -3.93 18.28 19.38
C GLU A 163 -5.35 17.69 19.38
N GLY A 164 -5.50 16.35 19.37
CA GLY A 164 -6.78 15.65 19.40
C GLY A 164 -7.51 15.64 18.06
N ASN A 165 -6.82 15.89 16.95
CA ASN A 165 -7.47 16.11 15.65
C ASN A 165 -7.37 14.93 14.67
N PHE A 166 -6.46 13.98 14.90
CA PHE A 166 -6.27 12.86 13.97
C PHE A 166 -7.51 11.95 13.94
N THR A 167 -7.91 11.36 15.07
CA THR A 167 -9.04 10.42 15.11
C THR A 167 -10.36 11.05 14.65
N PRO A 168 -10.74 12.28 15.04
CA PRO A 168 -11.94 12.91 14.51
C PRO A 168 -11.92 13.16 13.00
N PHE A 169 -10.75 13.45 12.42
CA PHE A 169 -10.59 13.52 10.96
C PHE A 169 -10.80 12.16 10.30
N ILE A 170 -10.12 11.11 10.81
CA ILE A 170 -10.26 9.74 10.29
C ILE A 170 -11.71 9.27 10.38
N ALA A 171 -12.39 9.54 11.50
CA ALA A 171 -13.79 9.17 11.69
C ALA A 171 -14.72 9.84 10.67
N ALA A 172 -14.61 11.16 10.50
CA ALA A 172 -15.41 11.92 9.55
C ALA A 172 -15.16 11.49 8.09
N LEU A 173 -13.89 11.20 7.75
CA LEU A 173 -13.51 10.73 6.43
C LEU A 173 -14.05 9.32 6.17
N SER A 174 -13.93 8.41 7.13
CA SER A 174 -14.46 7.04 7.07
C SER A 174 -15.97 7.04 6.85
N GLU A 175 -16.70 7.85 7.60
CA GLU A 175 -18.15 7.98 7.48
C GLU A 175 -18.55 8.44 6.06
N ALA A 176 -17.85 9.43 5.52
CA ALA A 176 -18.13 9.98 4.19
C ALA A 176 -17.79 9.00 3.05
N LEU A 177 -16.70 8.24 3.17
CA LEU A 177 -16.27 7.24 2.20
C LEU A 177 -17.16 5.98 2.24
N LYS A 178 -17.50 5.48 3.43
CA LYS A 178 -18.36 4.29 3.61
C LYS A 178 -19.75 4.48 3.02
N ARG A 179 -20.34 5.69 3.13
CA ARG A 179 -21.61 6.02 2.45
C ARG A 179 -21.57 5.85 0.94
N ARG A 180 -20.38 5.84 0.33
CA ARG A 180 -20.14 5.68 -1.11
C ARG A 180 -19.58 4.31 -1.48
N GLY A 181 -19.46 3.39 -0.51
CA GLY A 181 -18.78 2.11 -0.71
C GLY A 181 -17.29 2.25 -1.01
N LYS A 182 -16.65 3.33 -0.53
CA LYS A 182 -15.22 3.62 -0.72
C LYS A 182 -14.40 3.23 0.50
N LEU A 183 -13.13 2.94 0.28
CA LEU A 183 -12.18 2.49 1.28
C LEU A 183 -11.48 3.64 1.98
N LEU A 184 -11.16 3.45 3.26
CA LEU A 184 -10.20 4.25 4.00
C LEU A 184 -9.09 3.34 4.54
N THR A 185 -7.84 3.59 4.14
CA THR A 185 -6.67 2.84 4.60
C THR A 185 -5.65 3.77 5.25
N CYS A 186 -4.64 3.21 5.90
CA CYS A 186 -3.49 3.98 6.35
C CYS A 186 -2.18 3.22 6.20
N ALA A 187 -1.09 3.98 6.14
CA ALA A 187 0.25 3.52 6.48
C ALA A 187 0.64 4.05 7.86
N THR A 188 1.38 3.25 8.62
CA THR A 188 1.77 3.60 9.99
C THR A 188 3.06 2.91 10.41
N ALA A 189 3.87 3.61 11.21
CA ALA A 189 5.12 3.07 11.75
C ALA A 189 4.89 2.26 13.03
N SER A 190 5.95 1.67 13.57
CA SER A 190 5.91 0.83 14.80
C SER A 190 6.82 1.33 15.91
N TYR A 191 7.04 2.66 15.97
CA TYR A 191 7.82 3.31 17.04
C TYR A 191 6.98 4.35 17.78
N GLU A 192 7.38 4.67 19.01
CA GLU A 192 6.70 5.64 19.86
C GLU A 192 6.60 7.01 19.18
N GLY A 193 5.38 7.55 19.09
CA GLY A 193 5.10 8.82 18.40
C GLY A 193 4.90 8.72 16.89
N GLY A 194 5.30 7.61 16.23
CA GLY A 194 5.07 7.37 14.80
C GLY A 194 3.83 6.53 14.48
N MET A 195 3.13 6.07 15.51
CA MET A 195 1.99 5.17 15.41
C MET A 195 0.67 5.94 15.32
N VAL A 196 -0.23 5.55 14.41
CA VAL A 196 -1.59 6.10 14.42
C VAL A 196 -2.31 5.75 15.74
N PRO A 197 -3.22 6.60 16.24
CA PRO A 197 -3.87 6.38 17.54
C PRO A 197 -4.75 5.14 17.51
N VAL A 198 -4.79 4.38 18.61
CA VAL A 198 -5.64 3.16 18.70
C VAL A 198 -7.11 3.49 18.44
N SER A 199 -7.57 4.66 18.88
CA SER A 199 -8.94 5.14 18.66
C SER A 199 -9.30 5.34 17.18
N SER A 200 -8.31 5.42 16.29
CA SER A 200 -8.53 5.55 14.84
C SER A 200 -8.66 4.19 14.12
N ILE A 201 -8.16 3.10 14.70
CA ILE A 201 -8.12 1.76 14.08
C ILE A 201 -9.49 1.27 13.56
N PRO A 202 -10.61 1.41 14.30
CA PRO A 202 -11.91 0.89 13.86
C PRO A 202 -12.43 1.50 12.54
N TYR A 203 -11.90 2.66 12.14
CA TYR A 203 -12.34 3.38 10.95
C TYR A 203 -11.65 2.90 9.67
N PHE A 204 -10.50 2.24 9.77
CA PHE A 204 -9.73 1.77 8.64
C PHE A 204 -10.22 0.39 8.14
N ASP A 205 -10.19 0.25 6.82
CA ASP A 205 -10.42 -1.01 6.11
C ASP A 205 -9.12 -1.82 6.00
N ILE A 206 -7.98 -1.14 5.87
CA ILE A 206 -6.63 -1.74 5.85
C ILE A 206 -5.68 -0.86 6.69
N VAL A 207 -4.84 -1.51 7.50
CA VAL A 207 -3.73 -0.89 8.23
C VAL A 207 -2.41 -1.46 7.69
N GLY A 208 -1.67 -0.66 6.95
CA GLY A 208 -0.35 -0.99 6.42
C GLY A 208 0.76 -0.63 7.40
N VAL A 209 1.51 -1.62 7.86
CA VAL A 209 2.59 -1.40 8.82
C VAL A 209 3.91 -1.23 8.08
N MET A 210 4.52 -0.06 8.20
CA MET A 210 5.82 0.26 7.58
C MET A 210 6.97 -0.41 8.32
N SER A 211 7.10 -1.74 8.15
CA SER A 211 8.13 -2.56 8.80
C SER A 211 9.46 -2.50 8.02
N TYR A 212 9.93 -1.29 7.80
CA TYR A 212 11.19 -0.95 7.13
C TYR A 212 11.72 0.35 7.74
N ASP A 213 12.87 0.81 7.27
CA ASP A 213 13.53 2.04 7.71
C ASP A 213 13.92 2.06 9.20
N ALA A 214 14.21 0.89 9.77
CA ALA A 214 14.79 0.78 11.12
C ALA A 214 16.12 1.56 11.23
N ILE A 215 16.84 1.66 10.11
CA ILE A 215 17.96 2.58 9.93
C ILE A 215 17.85 3.25 8.56
N GLY A 216 18.52 4.39 8.40
CA GLY A 216 18.75 5.03 7.12
C GLY A 216 20.10 5.73 7.10
N THR A 217 20.39 6.53 6.08
CA THR A 217 21.70 7.18 5.98
C THR A 217 21.90 8.32 6.99
N THR A 218 20.80 8.82 7.58
CA THR A 218 20.83 9.93 8.55
C THR A 218 20.15 9.60 9.88
N TRP A 219 19.74 8.34 10.12
CA TRP A 219 19.15 7.88 11.39
C TRP A 219 19.46 6.41 11.65
N GLY A 220 19.25 5.98 12.90
CA GLY A 220 19.56 4.63 13.32
C GLY A 220 21.05 4.37 13.45
N LYS A 221 21.42 3.11 13.70
CA LYS A 221 22.81 2.72 13.94
C LYS A 221 23.40 2.10 12.67
N ALA A 222 24.43 2.75 12.12
CA ALA A 222 25.18 2.20 11.00
C ALA A 222 25.79 0.82 11.38
N GLY A 223 25.73 -0.13 10.45
CA GLY A 223 26.10 -1.52 10.65
C GLY A 223 24.92 -2.45 10.85
N ASP A 224 23.69 -1.93 11.00
CA ASP A 224 22.45 -2.70 11.13
C ASP A 224 21.69 -2.83 9.80
N GLU A 225 20.61 -3.62 9.74
CA GLU A 225 19.74 -3.75 8.54
C GLU A 225 18.51 -2.87 8.70
N HIS A 226 18.01 -2.31 7.59
CA HIS A 226 16.85 -1.42 7.67
C HIS A 226 15.50 -2.14 7.78
N SER A 227 15.43 -3.44 7.44
CA SER A 227 14.17 -4.18 7.42
C SER A 227 14.39 -5.68 7.66
N THR A 228 14.62 -6.10 8.89
CA THR A 228 14.83 -7.53 9.22
C THR A 228 13.51 -8.31 9.32
N VAL A 229 13.57 -9.65 9.25
CA VAL A 229 12.42 -10.50 9.58
C VAL A 229 12.02 -10.35 11.05
N GLU A 230 12.99 -10.18 11.95
CA GLU A 230 12.72 -9.99 13.38
C GLU A 230 11.88 -8.73 13.63
N GLN A 231 12.22 -7.61 12.96
CA GLN A 231 11.44 -6.38 13.01
C GLN A 231 10.02 -6.63 12.51
N ALA A 232 9.85 -7.30 11.37
CA ALA A 232 8.54 -7.67 10.84
C ALA A 232 7.70 -8.51 11.81
N ARG A 233 8.30 -9.48 12.50
CA ARG A 233 7.60 -10.30 13.51
C ARG A 233 7.12 -9.45 14.69
N LYS A 234 7.95 -8.54 15.19
CA LYS A 234 7.62 -7.62 16.29
C LYS A 234 6.51 -6.65 15.88
N ASP A 235 6.61 -6.07 14.70
CA ASP A 235 5.66 -5.07 14.20
C ASP A 235 4.28 -5.67 13.95
N VAL A 236 4.22 -6.86 13.34
CA VAL A 236 2.95 -7.57 13.15
C VAL A 236 2.29 -7.87 14.51
N GLN A 237 3.06 -8.39 15.47
CA GLN A 237 2.52 -8.70 16.80
C GLN A 237 2.03 -7.43 17.51
N LEU A 238 2.80 -6.34 17.46
CA LEU A 238 2.43 -5.06 18.06
C LEU A 238 1.07 -4.57 17.55
N TRP A 239 0.85 -4.59 16.24
CA TRP A 239 -0.41 -4.08 15.67
C TRP A 239 -1.59 -5.01 15.90
N LEU A 240 -1.38 -6.33 15.99
CA LEU A 240 -2.40 -7.27 16.46
C LEU A 240 -2.79 -6.98 17.92
N ASP A 241 -1.82 -6.77 18.80
CA ASP A 241 -2.04 -6.45 20.23
C ASP A 241 -2.75 -5.11 20.43
N ARG A 242 -2.58 -4.19 19.48
CA ARG A 242 -3.29 -2.90 19.44
C ARG A 242 -4.68 -2.98 18.84
N GLY A 243 -5.14 -4.17 18.46
CA GLY A 243 -6.53 -4.44 18.06
C GLY A 243 -6.80 -4.35 16.55
N VAL A 244 -5.77 -4.35 15.70
CA VAL A 244 -5.98 -4.52 14.25
C VAL A 244 -6.37 -5.98 13.98
N ALA A 245 -7.51 -6.19 13.34
CA ALA A 245 -7.91 -7.53 12.91
C ALA A 245 -6.92 -8.09 11.88
N LYS A 246 -6.59 -9.39 11.97
CA LYS A 246 -5.60 -10.06 11.12
C LYS A 246 -5.85 -9.72 9.64
N GLU A 247 -7.08 -9.90 9.17
CA GLU A 247 -7.50 -9.71 7.78
C GLU A 247 -7.36 -8.27 7.26
N LYS A 248 -7.26 -7.28 8.15
CA LYS A 248 -7.06 -5.86 7.80
C LYS A 248 -5.59 -5.43 7.85
N LEU A 249 -4.72 -6.25 8.45
CA LEU A 249 -3.32 -5.92 8.63
C LEU A 249 -2.52 -6.25 7.36
N ALA A 250 -1.72 -5.30 6.87
CA ALA A 250 -0.78 -5.51 5.78
C ALA A 250 0.66 -5.29 6.26
N LEU A 251 1.52 -6.29 6.08
CA LEU A 251 2.95 -6.16 6.39
C LEU A 251 3.67 -5.39 5.29
N GLY A 252 4.24 -4.23 5.61
CA GLY A 252 5.04 -3.41 4.71
C GLY A 252 6.40 -4.02 4.39
N LEU A 253 6.77 -4.00 3.12
CA LEU A 253 8.01 -4.54 2.58
C LEU A 253 8.72 -3.51 1.70
N PRO A 254 10.06 -3.32 1.86
CA PRO A 254 10.81 -2.39 1.02
C PRO A 254 11.29 -3.08 -0.26
N PHE A 255 11.12 -2.40 -1.39
CA PHE A 255 11.71 -2.78 -2.69
C PHE A 255 12.99 -1.98 -3.00
N TYR A 256 13.63 -1.45 -1.96
CA TYR A 256 14.90 -0.72 -1.99
C TYR A 256 15.80 -1.19 -0.84
N GLY A 257 17.01 -0.64 -0.84
CA GLY A 257 17.90 -0.60 0.30
C GLY A 257 18.56 0.76 0.50
N TYR A 258 19.33 0.85 1.59
CA TYR A 258 20.18 1.99 1.91
C TYR A 258 21.66 1.67 1.74
N GLY A 259 22.40 2.59 1.11
CA GLY A 259 23.85 2.52 0.94
C GLY A 259 24.59 3.40 1.95
N TYR A 260 25.71 2.89 2.44
CA TYR A 260 26.61 3.53 3.41
C TYR A 260 28.04 3.56 2.86
N GLY A 261 28.86 4.47 3.38
CA GLY A 261 30.25 4.64 2.96
C GLY A 261 30.33 5.07 1.49
N ASP A 262 30.95 4.27 0.65
CA ASP A 262 31.16 4.56 -0.77
C ASP A 262 29.91 4.34 -1.65
N TYR A 263 28.83 3.81 -1.08
CA TYR A 263 27.57 3.60 -1.78
C TYR A 263 26.67 4.83 -1.69
N THR A 264 25.91 5.08 -2.76
CA THR A 264 24.91 6.14 -2.78
C THR A 264 23.79 5.86 -1.76
N PRO A 265 23.13 6.87 -1.19
CA PRO A 265 22.17 6.65 -0.11
C PRO A 265 21.01 5.71 -0.45
N ASN A 266 20.42 5.81 -1.65
CA ASN A 266 19.22 5.05 -2.03
C ASN A 266 19.54 4.04 -3.13
N HIS A 267 19.05 2.82 -2.97
CA HIS A 267 19.26 1.73 -3.92
C HIS A 267 17.94 0.99 -4.23
N PRO A 268 17.25 1.33 -5.33
CA PRO A 268 16.15 0.50 -5.84
C PRO A 268 16.62 -0.94 -6.09
N PHE A 269 15.78 -1.93 -5.78
CA PHE A 269 16.15 -3.34 -5.96
C PHE A 269 16.59 -3.66 -7.39
N ARG A 270 15.91 -3.11 -8.41
CA ARG A 270 16.32 -3.25 -9.81
C ARG A 270 17.76 -2.83 -10.09
N ASP A 271 18.23 -1.76 -9.44
CA ASP A 271 19.57 -1.23 -9.64
C ASP A 271 20.60 -2.11 -8.93
N ILE A 272 20.25 -2.66 -7.75
CA ILE A 272 21.05 -3.67 -7.05
C ILE A 272 21.22 -4.91 -7.94
N ARG A 273 20.12 -5.44 -8.49
CA ARG A 273 20.14 -6.59 -9.41
C ARG A 273 20.96 -6.31 -10.65
N GLN A 274 20.78 -5.15 -11.28
CA GLN A 274 21.51 -4.78 -12.49
C GLN A 274 23.02 -4.65 -12.23
N LYS A 275 23.41 -4.08 -11.08
CA LYS A 275 24.80 -3.81 -10.74
C LYS A 275 25.55 -5.03 -10.18
N PHE A 276 24.92 -5.84 -9.34
CA PHE A 276 25.58 -6.90 -8.58
C PHE A 276 25.20 -8.32 -9.02
N GLY A 277 24.18 -8.48 -9.88
CA GLY A 277 23.76 -9.77 -10.44
C GLY A 277 22.93 -10.62 -9.47
N ALA A 278 22.40 -11.74 -9.98
CA ALA A 278 21.42 -12.56 -9.27
C ALA A 278 21.96 -13.23 -7.99
N ALA A 279 23.24 -13.62 -7.98
CA ALA A 279 23.84 -14.28 -6.80
C ALA A 279 23.86 -13.36 -5.57
N ALA A 280 24.05 -12.05 -5.79
CA ALA A 280 24.05 -11.05 -4.73
C ALA A 280 22.67 -10.86 -4.09
N LEU A 281 21.60 -11.31 -4.73
CA LEU A 281 20.22 -11.19 -4.23
C LEU A 281 19.86 -12.30 -3.23
N LEU A 282 20.73 -13.30 -3.05
CA LEU A 282 20.53 -14.36 -2.06
C LEU A 282 20.85 -13.91 -0.62
N THR A 283 21.36 -12.69 -0.46
CA THR A 283 21.65 -12.05 0.82
C THR A 283 20.89 -10.72 0.90
N ASP A 284 20.88 -10.12 2.10
CA ASP A 284 20.29 -8.81 2.36
C ASP A 284 21.34 -7.68 2.37
N VAL A 285 22.59 -8.02 2.01
CA VAL A 285 23.76 -7.17 2.22
C VAL A 285 24.73 -7.27 1.05
N ILE A 286 25.10 -6.12 0.50
CA ILE A 286 26.28 -5.96 -0.36
C ILE A 286 27.39 -5.29 0.44
N GLY A 287 28.62 -5.78 0.35
CA GLY A 287 29.77 -5.23 1.09
C GLY A 287 29.85 -5.74 2.52
N SER A 288 30.45 -4.95 3.42
CA SER A 288 30.70 -5.35 4.81
C SER A 288 30.00 -4.42 5.79
N ARG A 289 29.19 -4.98 6.68
CA ARG A 289 28.47 -4.19 7.68
C ARG A 289 29.34 -3.92 8.90
N CYS A 290 29.61 -2.65 9.14
CA CYS A 290 30.14 -2.15 10.40
C CYS A 290 29.91 -0.64 10.49
N ALA A 291 30.12 -0.06 11.67
CA ALA A 291 30.21 1.39 11.80
C ALA A 291 31.39 1.90 10.96
N GLY A 292 31.12 2.73 9.94
CA GLY A 292 32.13 3.28 9.05
C GLY A 292 32.49 2.42 7.83
N CYS A 293 31.93 1.23 7.67
CA CYS A 293 32.13 0.41 6.49
C CYS A 293 31.22 0.82 5.31
N SER A 294 31.62 0.42 4.09
CA SER A 294 30.80 0.55 2.89
C SER A 294 29.92 -0.69 2.68
N TYR A 295 28.60 -0.52 2.75
CA TYR A 295 27.62 -1.59 2.49
C TYR A 295 26.30 -1.05 1.97
N ILE A 296 25.51 -1.94 1.34
CA ILE A 296 24.09 -1.73 1.05
C ILE A 296 23.31 -2.74 1.88
N THR A 297 22.27 -2.31 2.60
CA THR A 297 21.28 -3.21 3.23
C THR A 297 19.95 -3.09 2.50
N PHE A 298 19.35 -4.21 2.13
CA PHE A 298 18.08 -4.33 1.40
C PHE A 298 17.37 -5.62 1.85
N ASN A 299 16.28 -6.01 1.20
CA ASN A 299 15.75 -7.38 1.32
C ASN A 299 15.84 -8.13 -0.01
N GLY A 300 16.58 -9.24 -0.02
CA GLY A 300 16.60 -10.18 -1.14
C GLY A 300 15.32 -11.02 -1.21
N PRO A 301 15.08 -11.73 -2.34
CA PRO A 301 13.93 -12.63 -2.48
C PRO A 301 13.77 -13.67 -1.35
N PRO A 302 14.83 -14.28 -0.77
CA PRO A 302 14.66 -15.21 0.36
C PRO A 302 14.01 -14.56 1.59
N THR A 303 14.48 -13.39 2.00
CA THR A 303 13.95 -12.63 3.15
C THR A 303 12.54 -12.14 2.87
N LEU A 304 12.27 -11.63 1.66
CA LEU A 304 10.94 -11.23 1.26
C LEU A 304 9.96 -12.41 1.20
N ALA A 305 10.41 -13.61 0.81
CA ALA A 305 9.60 -14.83 0.89
C ALA A 305 9.30 -15.20 2.35
N GLU A 306 10.26 -15.11 3.27
CA GLU A 306 10.00 -15.37 4.69
C GLU A 306 9.00 -14.38 5.28
N LYS A 307 9.13 -13.09 4.97
CA LYS A 307 8.14 -12.09 5.38
C LYS A 307 6.79 -12.30 4.71
N GLY A 308 6.76 -12.78 3.47
CA GLY A 308 5.52 -13.21 2.80
C GLY A 308 4.82 -14.33 3.56
N ARG A 309 5.55 -15.36 4.02
CA ARG A 309 4.97 -16.43 4.86
C ARG A 309 4.49 -15.91 6.22
N LEU A 310 5.23 -14.98 6.83
CA LEU A 310 4.80 -14.30 8.04
C LEU A 310 3.46 -13.57 7.80
N ALA A 311 3.35 -12.81 6.72
CA ALA A 311 2.13 -12.12 6.35
C ALA A 311 0.95 -13.09 6.10
N GLY A 312 1.14 -14.17 5.34
CA GLY A 312 0.07 -15.16 5.11
C GLY A 312 -0.42 -15.83 6.40
N SER A 313 0.50 -16.15 7.30
CA SER A 313 0.14 -16.80 8.58
C SER A 313 -0.46 -15.84 9.60
N ARG A 314 -0.08 -14.55 9.62
CA ARG A 314 -0.33 -13.64 10.76
C ARG A 314 -0.98 -12.30 10.40
N ALA A 315 -1.17 -12.01 9.12
CA ALA A 315 -1.80 -10.79 8.61
C ALA A 315 -2.77 -11.12 7.46
N GLY A 316 -3.39 -10.10 6.86
CA GLY A 316 -4.27 -10.22 5.69
C GLY A 316 -3.47 -10.24 4.38
N GLY A 317 -2.21 -9.82 4.43
CA GLY A 317 -1.27 -9.85 3.33
C GLY A 317 -0.18 -8.79 3.49
N ILE A 318 0.21 -8.18 2.38
CA ILE A 318 1.40 -7.33 2.28
C ILE A 318 1.09 -5.95 1.73
N MET A 319 1.97 -5.02 2.07
CA MET A 319 2.07 -3.67 1.51
C MET A 319 3.50 -3.46 1.01
N VAL A 320 3.70 -2.74 -0.09
CA VAL A 320 5.01 -2.57 -0.72
C VAL A 320 5.32 -1.10 -0.98
N TRP A 321 6.48 -0.67 -0.48
CA TRP A 321 7.10 0.60 -0.85
C TRP A 321 8.39 0.35 -1.67
N GLU A 322 8.44 0.69 -2.96
CA GLU A 322 7.30 0.99 -3.84
C GLU A 322 7.49 0.29 -5.20
N ILE A 323 6.41 0.15 -5.96
CA ILE A 323 6.32 -0.84 -7.05
C ILE A 323 7.31 -0.59 -8.19
N SER A 324 7.72 0.65 -8.39
CA SER A 324 8.63 1.04 -9.48
C SER A 324 10.09 0.72 -9.17
N GLN A 325 10.39 0.06 -8.05
CA GLN A 325 11.75 -0.36 -7.69
C GLN A 325 11.99 -1.85 -7.91
N ASP A 326 10.94 -2.64 -8.14
CA ASP A 326 11.05 -4.05 -8.54
C ASP A 326 11.73 -4.17 -9.92
N SER A 327 12.23 -5.35 -10.25
CA SER A 327 12.75 -5.65 -11.57
C SER A 327 11.64 -5.83 -12.61
N ASP A 328 12.01 -5.70 -13.89
CA ASP A 328 11.09 -5.77 -15.04
C ASP A 328 10.26 -7.06 -15.14
N ASP A 329 10.73 -8.15 -14.50
CA ASP A 329 10.07 -9.45 -14.42
C ASP A 329 9.21 -9.65 -13.16
N HIS A 330 9.06 -8.61 -12.32
CA HIS A 330 8.25 -8.60 -11.09
C HIS A 330 8.71 -9.63 -10.06
N LEU A 331 10.01 -9.87 -10.00
CA LEU A 331 10.61 -10.88 -9.14
C LEU A 331 10.16 -10.73 -7.69
N LEU A 332 10.20 -9.52 -7.12
CA LEU A 332 9.90 -9.35 -5.71
C LEU A 332 8.42 -9.56 -5.41
N ILE A 333 7.52 -8.85 -6.09
CA ILE A 333 6.08 -8.95 -5.79
C ILE A 333 5.55 -10.36 -6.01
N ARG A 334 6.00 -11.06 -7.06
CA ARG A 334 5.56 -12.44 -7.33
C ARG A 334 6.14 -13.44 -6.34
N THR A 335 7.38 -13.23 -5.88
CA THR A 335 7.98 -14.03 -4.79
C THR A 335 7.17 -13.91 -3.51
N VAL A 336 6.86 -12.67 -3.10
CA VAL A 336 6.10 -12.40 -1.88
C VAL A 336 4.69 -12.95 -2.00
N ASN A 337 3.97 -12.64 -3.08
CA ASN A 337 2.60 -13.10 -3.30
C ASN A 337 2.49 -14.62 -3.29
N LYS A 338 3.47 -15.33 -3.86
CA LYS A 338 3.52 -16.80 -3.77
C LYS A 338 3.66 -17.23 -2.31
N ALA A 339 4.63 -16.68 -1.58
CA ALA A 339 4.88 -17.04 -0.19
C ALA A 339 3.70 -16.73 0.76
N VAL A 340 2.96 -15.64 0.51
CA VAL A 340 1.73 -15.31 1.24
C VAL A 340 0.66 -16.38 1.01
N ARG A 341 0.42 -16.78 -0.25
CA ARG A 341 -0.56 -17.82 -0.58
C ARG A 341 -0.21 -19.16 0.04
N ASP A 342 1.05 -19.59 -0.11
CA ASP A 342 1.53 -20.88 0.41
C ASP A 342 1.39 -20.99 1.95
N ALA A 343 1.34 -19.88 2.68
CA ALA A 343 1.25 -19.85 4.14
C ALA A 343 -0.15 -19.51 4.69
N ALA A 344 -1.10 -19.17 3.81
CA ALA A 344 -2.49 -18.89 4.17
C ALA A 344 -3.38 -20.15 4.12
N GLU A 345 -2.90 -21.21 3.46
CA GLU A 345 -3.45 -22.58 3.46
C GLU A 345 -3.07 -23.34 4.74
#